data_AF-A0A386H1T7-F1
#
_entry.id   AF-A0A386H1T7-F1
#
_cell.length_a   1.000
_cell.length_b   1.000
_cell.length_c   1.000
_cell.angle_alpha   90.00
_cell.angle_beta   90.00
_cell.angle_gamma   90.00
#
_symmetry.space_group_name_H-M   'P 1'
#
loop_
_entity.id
_entity.type
_entity.pdbx_description
1 polymer ?
#
loop_
_entity_poly.entity_id
_entity_poly.type
_entity_poly.pdbx_seq_one_letter_code
_entity_poly.pdbx_strand_id
1 'polypeptide(L)'
;MDDNSKSNILEKLDKLRAIFSSVEDQSKNIEKEHDGIYMFFSFDIVNSTSFKEKFQDKWRGVISAFYDISEKVMTAVINNKEFSKIETWKYVGDEILFYKKLSSRKELLWNVRCAYYAQELIYKKLCDSDEDKIVKPNIHIKTTVWIGKCSEKTNDSKNQIYASYEKVNNEEKYGAKTLKIDFLGPDIDAGFRISKYAEKGKLVVSAKLACLLYKLMIGNDEILTSEEKMIIKSCLKIVSYEQLKGVWGNRHYPIVWFDHNWDRPNDMFDYDDYFISKIARNILTCNSEFEKSIYTLDILPKVYDDINRENDIDDILDYLEKLENGEIKREMIDSTRKNYVNSEVHCVAMCFYNNEEVFVAKRSNNRKRFKGAWDLGYGKINNNEKWTECLKKEYKENFDLDLKFEEDITPIATYYLNKDGIIIPGIIFAADVEKKQEKLNTVKYSEVAWVKIKDIDEFFNDKDTVDKLVYNIKKAVKIRQLQI
;
A
#
# COMPACT_ATOMS: atom_id res chain seq x y z
N MET A 1 20.41 13.47 49.41
CA MET A 1 19.55 13.39 48.21
C MET A 1 18.35 12.60 48.63
N ASP A 2 17.35 13.34 49.10
CA ASP A 2 16.37 12.88 50.08
C ASP A 2 15.30 11.97 49.47
N ASP A 3 14.89 10.96 50.23
CA ASP A 3 13.79 10.04 49.90
C ASP A 3 12.47 10.78 49.57
N ASN A 4 12.31 12.02 50.04
CA ASN A 4 11.19 12.89 49.69
C ASN A 4 11.15 13.27 48.20
N SER A 5 12.29 13.33 47.48
CA SER A 5 12.29 13.64 46.05
C SER A 5 11.90 12.43 45.20
N LYS A 6 12.24 11.20 45.65
CA LYS A 6 11.84 9.96 44.98
C LYS A 6 10.34 9.69 45.15
N SER A 7 9.81 9.90 46.36
CA SER A 7 8.38 9.76 46.65
C SER A 7 7.51 10.67 45.78
N ASN A 8 7.92 11.93 45.58
CA ASN A 8 7.18 12.92 44.79
C ASN A 8 7.22 12.62 43.27
N ILE A 9 8.29 11.97 42.77
CA ILE A 9 8.36 11.51 41.37
C ILE A 9 7.44 10.31 41.12
N LEU A 10 7.41 9.35 42.05
CA LEU A 10 6.51 8.20 41.98
C LEU A 10 5.03 8.62 42.03
N GLU A 11 4.66 9.54 42.92
CA GLU A 11 3.30 10.10 42.95
C GLU A 11 2.92 10.83 41.66
N LYS A 12 3.86 11.55 41.04
CA LYS A 12 3.62 12.21 39.74
C LYS A 12 3.46 11.18 38.61
N LEU A 13 4.23 10.11 38.62
CA LEU A 13 4.12 9.02 37.65
C LEU A 13 2.80 8.25 37.80
N ASP A 14 2.34 8.02 39.03
CA ASP A 14 1.08 7.34 39.30
C ASP A 14 -0.13 8.24 38.97
N LYS A 15 -0.03 9.55 39.20
CA LYS A 15 -1.03 10.52 38.69
C LYS A 15 -1.06 10.57 37.16
N LEU A 16 0.09 10.53 36.49
CA LEU A 16 0.15 10.44 35.04
C LEU A 16 -0.47 9.13 34.53
N ARG A 17 -0.15 8.00 35.14
CA ARG A 17 -0.76 6.69 34.82
C ARG A 17 -2.26 6.69 35.01
N ALA A 18 -2.76 7.29 36.09
CA ALA A 18 -4.20 7.40 36.36
C ALA A 18 -4.93 8.27 35.32
N ILE A 19 -4.29 9.33 34.83
CA ILE A 19 -4.82 10.17 33.74
C ILE A 19 -4.88 9.36 32.44
N PHE A 20 -3.84 8.58 32.11
CA PHE A 20 -3.83 7.76 30.89
C PHE A 20 -4.77 6.55 30.96
N SER A 21 -4.91 5.89 32.12
CA SER A 21 -5.84 4.77 32.29
C SER A 21 -7.30 5.21 32.19
N SER A 22 -7.63 6.46 32.55
CA SER A 22 -8.98 7.01 32.39
C SER A 22 -9.40 7.27 30.94
N VAL A 23 -8.46 7.17 29.99
CA VAL A 23 -8.71 7.24 28.53
C VAL A 23 -8.89 5.84 27.92
N GLU A 24 -8.43 4.78 28.60
CA GLU A 24 -8.42 3.41 28.06
C GLU A 24 -9.70 2.60 28.35
N ASP A 25 -10.60 3.10 29.19
CA ASP A 25 -11.72 2.30 29.74
C ASP A 25 -13.00 2.28 28.86
N GLN A 26 -12.82 2.15 27.54
CA GLN A 26 -13.90 1.79 26.60
C GLN A 26 -13.57 0.63 25.64
N SER A 27 -12.51 -0.16 25.88
CA SER A 27 -12.24 -1.37 25.09
C SER A 27 -12.62 -2.64 25.85
N LYS A 28 -13.91 -2.97 25.88
CA LYS A 28 -14.40 -4.31 26.27
C LYS A 28 -14.10 -5.33 25.16
N ASN A 29 -13.45 -6.44 25.54
CA ASN A 29 -13.47 -7.77 24.92
C ASN A 29 -13.77 -7.86 23.40
N ILE A 30 -12.76 -7.58 22.59
CA ILE A 30 -12.64 -8.05 21.21
C ILE A 30 -11.25 -8.71 21.12
N GLU A 31 -11.13 -9.90 20.53
CA GLU A 31 -9.83 -10.32 20.00
C GLU A 31 -9.32 -9.18 19.09
N LYS A 32 -8.10 -8.69 19.33
CA LYS A 32 -7.68 -7.40 18.80
C LYS A 32 -7.21 -7.52 17.35
N GLU A 33 -7.78 -6.67 16.49
CA GLU A 33 -7.79 -6.74 15.02
C GLU A 33 -6.40 -6.87 14.35
N HIS A 34 -5.35 -6.36 15.01
CA HIS A 34 -4.03 -6.20 14.39
C HIS A 34 -2.98 -7.22 14.84
N ASP A 35 -3.27 -8.11 15.79
CA ASP A 35 -2.29 -9.11 16.24
C ASP A 35 -1.88 -10.07 15.11
N GLY A 36 -0.59 -10.40 15.00
CA GLY A 36 -0.13 -11.38 14.02
C GLY A 36 1.36 -11.36 13.71
N ILE A 37 1.74 -12.09 12.67
CA ILE A 37 3.10 -12.11 12.12
C ILE A 37 3.19 -11.08 11.00
N TYR A 38 4.21 -10.22 11.06
CA TYR A 38 4.43 -9.18 10.07
C TYR A 38 5.80 -9.35 9.42
N MET A 39 5.83 -9.21 8.10
CA MET A 39 7.06 -8.94 7.36
C MET A 39 7.18 -7.45 7.10
N PHE A 40 8.40 -6.95 7.19
CA PHE A 40 8.74 -5.55 6.99
C PHE A 40 9.77 -5.43 5.89
N PHE A 41 9.68 -4.35 5.12
CA PHE A 41 10.51 -4.11 3.95
C PHE A 41 11.01 -2.68 4.02
N SER A 42 12.31 -2.51 3.77
CA SER A 42 12.98 -1.22 3.67
C SER A 42 13.62 -1.12 2.30
N PHE A 43 13.35 -0.03 1.59
CA PHE A 43 14.10 0.38 0.40
C PHE A 43 14.75 1.73 0.68
N ASP A 44 16.07 1.78 0.57
CA ASP A 44 16.88 2.96 0.93
C ASP A 44 17.82 3.33 -0.23
N ILE A 45 17.99 4.63 -0.46
CA ILE A 45 18.85 5.18 -1.50
C ILE A 45 20.30 5.22 -1.00
N VAL A 46 21.15 4.43 -1.63
CA VAL A 46 22.61 4.51 -1.45
C VAL A 46 23.13 5.80 -2.09
N ASN A 47 24.06 6.46 -1.41
CA ASN A 47 24.69 7.73 -1.80
C ASN A 47 23.74 8.95 -1.84
N SER A 48 22.59 8.87 -1.19
CA SER A 48 21.60 9.96 -1.14
C SER A 48 22.18 11.30 -0.67
N THR A 49 23.06 11.29 0.34
CA THR A 49 23.62 12.52 0.92
C THR A 49 24.52 13.24 -0.08
N SER A 50 25.45 12.51 -0.70
CA SER A 50 26.31 13.03 -1.77
C SER A 50 25.49 13.50 -2.98
N PHE A 51 24.43 12.76 -3.32
CA PHE A 51 23.51 13.16 -4.38
C PHE A 51 22.79 14.48 -4.09
N LYS A 52 22.27 14.66 -2.88
CA LYS A 52 21.60 15.91 -2.43
C LYS A 52 22.54 17.11 -2.49
N GLU A 53 23.81 16.94 -2.09
CA GLU A 53 24.82 17.99 -2.14
C GLU A 53 25.19 18.38 -3.58
N LYS A 54 25.34 17.38 -4.46
CA LYS A 54 25.74 17.58 -5.87
C LYS A 54 24.61 18.13 -6.73
N PHE A 55 23.36 17.75 -6.45
CA PHE A 55 22.19 18.06 -7.27
C PHE A 55 21.08 18.77 -6.46
N GLN A 56 21.43 19.91 -5.86
CA GLN A 56 20.59 20.65 -4.90
C GLN A 56 19.18 20.97 -5.41
N ASP A 57 19.03 21.26 -6.70
CA ASP A 57 17.75 21.64 -7.31
C ASP A 57 16.95 20.45 -7.84
N LYS A 58 17.57 19.28 -8.01
CA LYS A 58 16.95 18.11 -8.67
C LYS A 58 16.62 16.98 -7.71
N TRP A 59 17.31 16.88 -6.57
CA TRP A 59 17.17 15.72 -5.68
C TRP A 59 15.74 15.51 -5.17
N ARG A 60 14.97 16.59 -4.96
CA ARG A 60 13.59 16.49 -4.49
C ARG A 60 12.70 15.73 -5.46
N GLY A 61 12.82 16.02 -6.76
CA GLY A 61 12.07 15.33 -7.81
C GLY A 61 12.42 13.84 -7.86
N VAL A 62 13.70 13.52 -7.73
CA VAL A 62 14.18 12.12 -7.73
C VAL A 62 13.68 11.35 -6.50
N ILE A 63 13.74 11.92 -5.30
CA ILE A 63 13.24 11.25 -4.09
C ILE A 63 11.71 11.09 -4.14
N SER A 64 10.98 12.10 -4.63
CA SER A 64 9.54 11.99 -4.82
C SER A 64 9.18 10.88 -5.82
N ALA A 65 9.90 10.80 -6.94
CA ALA A 65 9.72 9.74 -7.93
C ALA A 65 10.07 8.37 -7.33
N PHE A 66 11.13 8.27 -6.53
CA PHE A 66 11.49 7.05 -5.82
C PHE A 66 10.36 6.57 -4.92
N TYR A 67 9.70 7.44 -4.15
CA TYR A 67 8.56 7.06 -3.32
C TYR A 67 7.39 6.56 -4.16
N ASP A 68 6.95 7.33 -5.15
CA ASP A 68 5.81 6.97 -6.01
C ASP A 68 6.05 5.65 -6.76
N ILE A 69 7.26 5.45 -7.28
CA ILE A 69 7.64 4.23 -8.00
C ILE A 69 7.69 3.05 -7.04
N SER A 70 8.32 3.21 -5.88
CA SER A 70 8.42 2.18 -4.84
C SER A 70 7.04 1.67 -4.44
N GLU A 71 6.09 2.56 -4.15
CA GLU A 71 4.72 2.15 -3.77
C GLU A 71 3.99 1.41 -4.87
N LYS A 72 4.05 1.93 -6.11
CA LYS A 72 3.39 1.31 -7.27
C LYS A 72 3.98 -0.07 -7.55
N VAL A 73 5.31 -0.20 -7.51
CA VAL A 73 6.00 -1.46 -7.76
C VAL A 73 5.69 -2.47 -6.66
N MET A 74 5.85 -2.10 -5.39
CA MET A 74 5.60 -2.99 -4.26
C MET A 74 4.15 -3.48 -4.24
N THR A 75 3.20 -2.57 -4.46
CA THR A 75 1.78 -2.91 -4.58
C THR A 75 1.55 -3.90 -5.73
N ALA A 76 2.15 -3.68 -6.89
CA ALA A 76 1.94 -4.54 -8.06
C ALA A 76 2.60 -5.93 -7.94
N VAL A 77 3.76 -6.01 -7.30
CA VAL A 77 4.55 -7.25 -7.21
C VAL A 77 4.11 -8.13 -6.04
N ILE A 78 3.71 -7.54 -4.91
CA ILE A 78 3.36 -8.31 -3.70
C ILE A 78 1.86 -8.57 -3.58
N ASN A 79 1.00 -7.63 -3.99
CA ASN A 79 -0.44 -7.82 -3.81
C ASN A 79 -0.98 -8.76 -4.89
N ASN A 80 -1.44 -9.92 -4.45
CA ASN A 80 -2.21 -10.84 -5.26
C ASN A 80 -3.59 -11.07 -4.60
N LYS A 81 -4.46 -11.85 -5.24
CA LYS A 81 -5.79 -12.15 -4.70
C LYS A 81 -5.78 -13.15 -3.55
N GLU A 82 -4.66 -13.84 -3.34
CA GLU A 82 -4.52 -14.96 -2.41
C GLU A 82 -4.08 -14.51 -1.01
N PHE A 83 -3.29 -13.43 -0.94
CA PHE A 83 -2.68 -12.95 0.30
C PHE A 83 -3.17 -11.57 0.72
N SER A 84 -2.85 -11.21 1.96
CA SER A 84 -3.03 -9.86 2.48
C SER A 84 -2.29 -8.84 1.61
N LYS A 85 -2.68 -7.58 1.72
CA LYS A 85 -2.01 -6.50 1.01
C LYS A 85 -0.79 -6.02 1.78
N ILE A 86 0.21 -5.57 1.05
CA ILE A 86 1.27 -4.73 1.59
C ILE A 86 0.76 -3.31 1.81
N GLU A 87 1.24 -2.68 2.88
CA GLU A 87 0.93 -1.31 3.25
C GLU A 87 2.22 -0.50 3.38
N THR A 88 2.19 0.77 2.95
CA THR A 88 3.26 1.71 3.22
C THR A 88 3.24 2.05 4.70
N TRP A 89 4.37 1.83 5.38
CA TRP A 89 4.54 2.14 6.78
C TRP A 89 4.88 3.62 6.97
N LYS A 90 6.03 4.04 6.44
CA LYS A 90 6.60 5.38 6.64
C LYS A 90 7.55 5.75 5.51
N TYR A 91 7.67 7.05 5.27
CA TYR A 91 8.77 7.64 4.51
C TYR A 91 9.77 8.25 5.50
N VAL A 92 11.04 7.87 5.41
CA VAL A 92 12.09 8.27 6.34
C VAL A 92 13.26 8.84 5.57
N GLY A 93 13.21 10.13 5.26
CA GLY A 93 14.30 10.85 4.58
C GLY A 93 14.49 10.45 3.12
N ASP A 94 15.24 9.38 2.87
CA ASP A 94 15.52 8.76 1.56
C ASP A 94 15.22 7.26 1.54
N GLU A 95 14.61 6.78 2.62
CA GLU A 95 14.12 5.41 2.80
C GLU A 95 12.59 5.40 2.75
N ILE A 96 12.03 4.30 2.23
CA ILE A 96 10.60 3.99 2.30
C ILE A 96 10.42 2.61 2.94
N LEU A 97 9.52 2.55 3.91
CA LEU A 97 9.22 1.37 4.71
C LEU A 97 7.84 0.83 4.36
N PHE A 98 7.72 -0.49 4.33
CA PHE A 98 6.46 -1.21 4.15
C PHE A 98 6.30 -2.30 5.20
N TYR A 99 5.06 -2.71 5.45
CA TYR A 99 4.76 -3.92 6.22
C TYR A 99 3.65 -4.73 5.55
N LYS A 100 3.63 -6.04 5.85
CA LYS A 100 2.59 -6.98 5.42
C LYS A 100 2.31 -8.00 6.52
N LYS A 101 1.04 -8.12 6.91
CA LYS A 101 0.57 -9.16 7.85
C LYS A 101 0.51 -10.50 7.13
N LEU A 102 1.23 -11.51 7.60
CA LEU A 102 1.25 -12.82 6.96
C LEU A 102 0.04 -13.67 7.33
N SER A 103 -0.40 -14.48 6.37
CA SER A 103 -1.51 -15.43 6.49
C SER A 103 -1.11 -16.88 6.19
N SER A 104 0.09 -17.11 5.64
CA SER A 104 0.61 -18.42 5.26
C SER A 104 2.14 -18.47 5.29
N ARG A 105 2.69 -19.66 5.58
CA ARG A 105 4.11 -20.03 5.46
C ARG A 105 4.63 -19.86 4.04
N LYS A 106 3.81 -20.07 3.01
CA LYS A 106 4.17 -19.86 1.59
C LYS A 106 4.59 -18.42 1.29
N GLU A 107 4.06 -17.46 2.04
CA GLU A 107 4.37 -16.05 1.85
C GLU A 107 5.81 -15.69 2.22
N LEU A 108 6.48 -16.49 3.05
CA LEU A 108 7.83 -16.19 3.53
C LEU A 108 8.82 -16.08 2.36
N LEU A 109 8.89 -17.10 1.50
CA LEU A 109 9.78 -17.09 0.34
C LEU A 109 9.26 -16.16 -0.75
N TRP A 110 7.95 -16.19 -1.00
CA TRP A 110 7.29 -15.33 -1.99
C TRP A 110 7.66 -13.87 -1.78
N ASN A 111 7.46 -13.35 -0.57
CA ASN A 111 7.72 -11.95 -0.25
C ASN A 111 9.21 -11.58 -0.36
N VAL A 112 10.14 -12.48 -0.01
CA VAL A 112 11.59 -12.25 -0.21
C VAL A 112 11.93 -12.13 -1.71
N ARG A 113 11.42 -13.03 -2.54
CA ARG A 113 11.61 -12.98 -4.00
C ARG A 113 11.01 -11.71 -4.60
N CYS A 114 9.81 -11.35 -4.16
CA CYS A 114 9.15 -10.12 -4.58
C CYS A 114 9.95 -8.88 -4.21
N ALA A 115 10.51 -8.81 -3.00
CA ALA A 115 11.35 -7.68 -2.57
C ALA A 115 12.63 -7.56 -3.41
N TYR A 116 13.28 -8.68 -3.71
CA TYR A 116 14.45 -8.73 -4.58
C TYR A 116 14.12 -8.19 -5.98
N TYR A 117 13.06 -8.71 -6.61
CA TYR A 117 12.61 -8.27 -7.92
C TYR A 117 12.16 -6.79 -7.94
N ALA A 118 11.45 -6.36 -6.88
CA ALA A 118 11.00 -4.99 -6.74
C ALA A 118 12.18 -4.01 -6.70
N GLN A 119 13.27 -4.33 -6.01
CA GLN A 119 14.46 -3.47 -5.95
C GLN A 119 14.99 -3.15 -7.35
N GLU A 120 15.20 -4.17 -8.18
CA GLU A 120 15.70 -3.99 -9.55
C GLU A 120 14.72 -3.19 -10.40
N LEU A 121 13.41 -3.47 -10.27
CA LEU A 121 12.39 -2.78 -11.04
C LEU A 121 12.21 -1.32 -10.63
N ILE A 122 12.30 -1.01 -9.33
CA ILE A 122 12.27 0.36 -8.82
C ILE A 122 13.47 1.13 -9.36
N TYR A 123 14.68 0.56 -9.25
CA TYR A 123 15.90 1.20 -9.73
C TYR A 123 15.83 1.47 -11.24
N LYS A 124 15.41 0.48 -12.02
CA LYS A 124 15.24 0.61 -13.46
C LYS A 124 14.25 1.72 -13.82
N LYS A 125 13.05 1.70 -13.22
CA LYS A 125 12.02 2.73 -13.49
C LYS A 125 12.48 4.12 -13.09
N LEU A 126 13.22 4.25 -11.99
CA LEU A 126 13.77 5.52 -11.55
C LEU A 126 14.79 6.06 -12.58
N CYS A 127 15.67 5.18 -13.08
CA CYS A 127 16.61 5.54 -14.16
C CYS A 127 15.88 5.90 -15.47
N ASP A 128 14.83 5.16 -15.84
CA ASP A 128 14.07 5.40 -17.06
C ASP A 128 13.27 6.71 -17.00
N SER A 129 12.85 7.13 -15.80
CA SER A 129 12.16 8.40 -15.56
C SER A 129 13.07 9.62 -15.47
N ASP A 130 14.39 9.41 -15.45
CA ASP A 130 15.39 10.46 -15.25
C ASP A 130 15.95 10.97 -16.58
N GLU A 131 15.32 12.02 -17.12
CA GLU A 131 15.69 12.64 -18.39
C GLU A 131 17.15 13.16 -18.39
N ASP A 132 17.63 13.62 -17.23
CA ASP A 132 18.96 14.19 -17.06
C ASP A 132 20.06 13.12 -16.91
N LYS A 133 19.70 11.84 -16.79
CA LYS A 133 20.61 10.69 -16.60
C LYS A 133 21.58 10.86 -15.42
N ILE A 134 21.14 11.56 -14.37
CA ILE A 134 21.88 11.76 -13.12
C ILE A 134 21.68 10.64 -12.10
N VAL A 135 20.61 9.84 -12.18
CA VAL A 135 20.29 8.78 -11.24
C VAL A 135 21.27 7.61 -11.39
N LYS A 136 21.34 7.00 -12.57
CA LYS A 136 22.13 5.78 -12.83
C LYS A 136 23.60 5.84 -12.35
N PRO A 137 24.34 6.96 -12.53
CA PRO A 137 25.73 7.03 -12.07
C PRO A 137 25.90 7.47 -10.61
N ASN A 138 24.85 7.93 -9.91
CA ASN A 138 25.01 8.53 -8.58
C ASN A 138 24.13 7.90 -7.48
N ILE A 139 23.08 7.17 -7.84
CA ILE A 139 22.12 6.56 -6.92
C ILE A 139 22.07 5.06 -7.13
N HIS A 140 21.96 4.31 -6.04
CA HIS A 140 21.55 2.91 -6.07
C HIS A 140 20.51 2.66 -4.99
N ILE A 141 19.88 1.50 -5.03
CA ILE A 141 18.91 1.08 -4.02
C ILE A 141 19.48 -0.12 -3.28
N LYS A 142 19.32 -0.14 -1.96
CA LYS A 142 19.55 -1.30 -1.13
C LYS A 142 18.25 -1.69 -0.44
N THR A 143 18.08 -2.99 -0.18
CA THR A 143 16.82 -3.51 0.37
C THR A 143 17.09 -4.33 1.63
N THR A 144 16.18 -4.24 2.60
CA THR A 144 16.23 -5.05 3.81
C THR A 144 14.86 -5.61 4.12
N VAL A 145 14.79 -6.90 4.47
CA VAL A 145 13.56 -7.59 4.83
C VAL A 145 13.73 -8.32 6.16
N TRP A 146 12.76 -8.13 7.07
CA TRP A 146 12.73 -8.79 8.36
C TRP A 146 11.32 -9.18 8.76
N ILE A 147 11.21 -9.94 9.85
CA ILE A 147 9.96 -10.54 10.32
C ILE A 147 9.85 -10.42 11.84
N GLY A 148 8.64 -10.19 12.34
CA GLY A 148 8.34 -10.13 13.77
C GLY A 148 6.90 -10.52 14.09
N LYS A 149 6.70 -11.22 15.21
CA LYS A 149 5.39 -11.43 15.83
C LYS A 149 5.03 -10.19 16.64
N CYS A 150 3.93 -9.55 16.29
CA CYS A 150 3.51 -8.28 16.85
C CYS A 150 2.10 -8.38 17.47
N SER A 151 1.90 -7.72 18.61
CA SER A 151 0.60 -7.66 19.31
C SER A 151 0.32 -6.26 19.82
N GLU A 152 -0.95 -5.87 19.84
CA GLU A 152 -1.42 -4.67 20.54
C GLU A 152 -1.32 -4.79 22.06
N LYS A 153 -1.20 -6.01 22.60
CA LYS A 153 -1.02 -6.21 24.04
C LYS A 153 0.45 -6.11 24.40
N THR A 154 0.72 -5.36 25.47
CA THR A 154 2.06 -5.21 26.04
C THR A 154 2.62 -6.49 26.67
N ASN A 155 1.78 -7.48 26.97
CA ASN A 155 2.16 -8.70 27.72
C ASN A 155 2.35 -9.96 26.87
N ASP A 156 1.82 -10.04 25.64
CA ASP A 156 1.76 -11.29 24.86
C ASP A 156 2.85 -11.42 23.78
N SER A 157 3.58 -10.34 23.46
CA SER A 157 4.66 -10.41 22.47
C SER A 157 5.79 -9.42 22.73
N LYS A 158 7.00 -9.77 22.25
CA LYS A 158 8.19 -8.91 22.33
C LYS A 158 8.05 -7.64 21.48
N ASN A 159 7.22 -7.66 20.43
CA ASN A 159 7.01 -6.51 19.54
C ASN A 159 5.58 -5.98 19.66
N GLN A 160 5.44 -4.69 19.91
CA GLN A 160 4.17 -4.03 20.16
C GLN A 160 3.66 -3.31 18.91
N ILE A 161 2.35 -3.39 18.71
CA ILE A 161 1.61 -2.60 17.73
C ILE A 161 1.04 -1.38 18.43
N TYR A 162 1.36 -0.20 17.92
CA TYR A 162 0.77 1.06 18.35
C TYR A 162 -0.20 1.55 17.28
N ALA A 163 -1.50 1.40 17.55
CA ALA A 163 -2.57 1.84 16.67
C ALA A 163 -3.14 3.18 17.18
N SER A 164 -2.98 4.24 16.41
CA SER A 164 -3.55 5.56 16.73
C SER A 164 -4.54 5.99 15.65
N TYR A 165 -5.71 6.46 16.07
CA TYR A 165 -6.70 7.04 15.17
C TYR A 165 -6.54 8.55 15.18
N GLU A 166 -6.00 9.12 14.10
CA GLU A 166 -5.96 10.58 13.96
C GLU A 166 -7.38 11.06 13.59
N LYS A 167 -7.92 12.00 14.38
CA LYS A 167 -9.09 12.79 13.98
C LYS A 167 -8.60 13.82 12.97
N VAL A 168 -9.05 13.72 11.72
CA VAL A 168 -8.88 14.82 10.77
C VAL A 168 -9.70 16.00 11.31
N ASN A 169 -9.01 17.00 11.85
CA ASN A 169 -9.59 18.28 12.25
C ASN A 169 -10.05 19.01 10.98
N ASN A 170 -11.25 18.71 10.53
CA ASN A 170 -12.08 19.65 9.79
C ASN A 170 -13.47 19.58 10.42
N GLU A 171 -13.96 20.77 10.76
CA GLU A 171 -15.24 21.14 11.37
C GLU A 171 -16.32 20.05 11.40
N GLU A 172 -16.89 19.90 12.61
CA GLU A 172 -18.10 19.16 12.98
C GLU A 172 -18.97 18.67 11.80
N LYS A 173 -18.74 17.43 11.34
CA LYS A 173 -19.78 16.36 11.20
C LYS A 173 -19.36 15.09 10.45
N TYR A 174 -18.23 15.04 9.74
CA TYR A 174 -17.83 13.82 9.00
C TYR A 174 -16.31 13.61 8.90
N GLY A 175 -15.61 13.58 10.04
CA GLY A 175 -14.17 13.32 10.07
C GLY A 175 -13.84 11.86 9.75
N ALA A 176 -13.19 11.60 8.62
CA ALA A 176 -12.50 10.33 8.38
C ALA A 176 -11.46 10.13 9.49
N LYS A 177 -11.48 8.97 10.15
CA LYS A 177 -10.41 8.57 11.07
C LYS A 177 -9.37 7.81 10.26
N THR A 178 -8.17 8.35 10.12
CA THR A 178 -7.04 7.60 9.58
C THR A 178 -6.40 6.78 10.70
N LEU A 179 -6.43 5.46 10.55
CA LEU A 179 -5.70 4.56 11.43
C LEU A 179 -4.22 4.59 11.03
N LYS A 180 -3.37 5.01 11.97
CA LYS A 180 -1.93 5.00 11.82
C LYS A 180 -1.36 3.91 12.73
N ILE A 181 -0.76 2.90 12.12
CA ILE A 181 -0.13 1.78 12.81
C ILE A 181 1.38 2.02 12.88
N ASP A 182 1.94 1.79 14.06
CA ASP A 182 3.38 1.77 14.30
C ASP A 182 3.80 0.47 14.99
N PHE A 183 5.07 0.11 14.83
CA PHE A 183 5.63 -1.13 15.36
C PHE A 183 6.87 -0.82 16.19
N LEU A 184 6.94 -1.37 17.39
CA LEU A 184 8.06 -1.20 18.32
C LEU A 184 8.51 -2.56 18.82
N GLY A 185 9.81 -2.79 18.96
CA GLY A 185 10.28 -4.00 19.62
C GLY A 185 11.61 -4.52 19.10
N PRO A 186 12.16 -5.57 19.72
CA PRO A 186 13.49 -6.08 19.43
C PRO A 186 13.68 -6.55 17.98
N ASP A 187 12.65 -7.11 17.33
CA ASP A 187 12.76 -7.56 15.94
C ASP A 187 12.71 -6.38 14.96
N ILE A 188 11.97 -5.33 15.32
CA ILE A 188 11.91 -4.07 14.57
C ILE A 188 13.28 -3.37 14.62
N ASP A 189 13.84 -3.26 15.83
CA ASP A 189 15.17 -2.72 16.04
C ASP A 189 16.25 -3.52 15.31
N ALA A 190 16.15 -4.86 15.31
CA ALA A 190 17.06 -5.72 14.58
C ALA A 190 17.00 -5.44 13.08
N GLY A 191 15.79 -5.29 12.51
CA GLY A 191 15.58 -4.90 11.12
C GLY A 191 16.30 -3.62 10.73
N PHE A 192 16.12 -2.55 11.51
CA PHE A 192 16.84 -1.28 11.29
C PHE A 192 18.35 -1.35 11.51
N ARG A 193 18.84 -2.32 12.31
CA ARG A 193 20.28 -2.50 12.53
C ARG A 193 20.94 -3.26 11.39
N ILE A 194 20.26 -4.26 10.83
CA ILE A 194 20.81 -5.05 9.73
C ILE A 194 20.80 -4.28 8.40
N SER A 195 19.96 -3.25 8.24
CA SER A 195 19.92 -2.41 7.03
C SER A 195 21.23 -1.65 6.76
N LYS A 196 22.10 -1.54 7.78
CA LYS A 196 23.47 -1.00 7.63
C LYS A 196 24.40 -1.91 6.84
N TYR A 197 24.07 -3.19 6.75
CA TYR A 197 24.82 -4.20 6.00
C TYR A 197 24.15 -4.53 4.65
N ALA A 198 23.10 -3.79 4.29
CA ALA A 198 22.57 -3.81 2.94
C ALA A 198 23.44 -2.89 2.09
N GLU A 199 24.03 -3.47 1.05
CA GLU A 199 24.91 -2.77 0.13
C GLU A 199 24.17 -2.45 -1.18
N LYS A 200 24.84 -1.70 -2.06
CA LYS A 200 24.34 -1.32 -3.38
C LYS A 200 23.76 -2.53 -4.13
N GLY A 201 22.48 -2.47 -4.44
CA GLY A 201 21.79 -3.52 -5.18
C GLY A 201 21.62 -4.83 -4.40
N LYS A 202 21.86 -4.85 -3.08
CA LYS A 202 21.78 -6.06 -2.26
C LYS A 202 20.54 -6.08 -1.38
N LEU A 203 19.95 -7.27 -1.28
CA LEU A 203 18.86 -7.59 -0.38
C LEU A 203 19.39 -8.30 0.86
N VAL A 204 19.31 -7.64 2.01
CA VAL A 204 19.53 -8.26 3.32
C VAL A 204 18.25 -8.90 3.83
N VAL A 205 18.37 -10.11 4.34
CA VAL A 205 17.29 -10.87 4.99
C VAL A 205 17.68 -11.08 6.45
N SER A 206 16.75 -10.86 7.38
CA SER A 206 17.03 -11.12 8.80
C SER A 206 17.35 -12.60 9.05
N ALA A 207 18.26 -12.89 9.98
CA ALA A 207 18.62 -14.26 10.37
C ALA A 207 17.39 -15.06 10.81
N LYS A 208 16.38 -14.40 11.38
CA LYS A 208 15.11 -15.02 11.79
C LYS A 208 14.35 -15.55 10.59
N LEU A 209 14.16 -14.70 9.58
CA LEU A 209 13.48 -15.06 8.34
C LEU A 209 14.26 -16.13 7.57
N ALA A 210 15.58 -16.00 7.51
CA ALA A 210 16.44 -17.00 6.88
C ALA A 210 16.35 -18.37 7.59
N CYS A 211 16.28 -18.40 8.93
CA CYS A 211 16.12 -19.64 9.69
C CYS A 211 14.74 -20.27 9.48
N LEU A 212 13.67 -19.47 9.38
CA LEU A 212 12.33 -19.95 9.05
C LEU A 212 12.30 -20.62 7.66
N LEU A 213 12.88 -19.95 6.66
CA LEU A 213 13.02 -20.50 5.30
C LEU A 213 13.86 -21.78 5.28
N TYR A 214 14.95 -21.82 6.04
CA TYR A 214 15.76 -23.03 6.16
C TYR A 214 14.96 -24.20 6.76
N LYS A 215 14.20 -23.98 7.85
CA LYS A 215 13.35 -25.03 8.46
C LYS A 215 12.30 -25.55 7.47
N LEU A 216 11.63 -24.67 6.71
CA LEU A 216 10.69 -25.10 5.66
C LEU A 216 11.38 -25.87 4.52
N MET A 217 12.60 -25.49 4.14
CA MET A 217 13.35 -26.16 3.09
C MET A 217 13.70 -27.60 3.47
N ILE A 218 14.16 -27.84 4.70
CA ILE A 218 14.50 -29.19 5.20
C ILE A 218 13.28 -29.97 5.69
N GLY A 219 12.14 -29.30 5.87
CA GLY A 219 10.88 -29.91 6.24
C GLY A 219 10.37 -30.89 5.18
N ASN A 220 9.63 -31.89 5.66
CA ASN A 220 8.98 -32.89 4.80
C ASN A 220 7.58 -32.46 4.36
N ASP A 221 7.15 -31.26 4.73
CA ASP A 221 5.88 -30.72 4.26
C ASP A 221 5.94 -30.37 2.75
N GLU A 222 4.78 -30.44 2.09
CA GLU A 222 4.61 -30.09 0.68
C GLU A 222 4.35 -28.58 0.48
N ILE A 223 4.78 -27.74 1.44
CA ILE A 223 4.54 -26.29 1.39
C ILE A 223 5.37 -25.64 0.30
N LEU A 224 6.64 -26.07 0.18
CA LEU A 224 7.59 -25.60 -0.82
C LEU A 224 7.80 -26.65 -1.90
N THR A 225 7.75 -26.19 -3.15
CA THR A 225 8.15 -26.99 -4.31
C THR A 225 9.65 -27.29 -4.30
N SER A 226 10.09 -28.30 -5.07
CA SER A 226 11.51 -28.61 -5.23
C SER A 226 12.32 -27.43 -5.78
N GLU A 227 11.72 -26.63 -6.66
CA GLU A 227 12.33 -25.40 -7.20
C GLU A 227 12.53 -24.36 -6.09
N GLU A 228 11.52 -24.12 -5.25
CA GLU A 228 11.60 -23.17 -4.14
C GLU A 228 12.63 -23.59 -3.08
N LYS A 229 12.71 -24.89 -2.77
CA LYS A 229 13.76 -25.43 -1.90
C LYS A 229 15.15 -25.18 -2.50
N MET A 230 15.30 -25.35 -3.82
CA MET A 230 16.55 -25.05 -4.52
C MET A 230 16.89 -23.56 -4.48
N ILE A 231 15.92 -22.66 -4.64
CA ILE A 231 16.10 -21.21 -4.53
C ILE A 231 16.62 -20.83 -3.15
N ILE A 232 16.03 -21.37 -2.06
CA ILE A 232 16.51 -21.09 -0.70
C ILE A 232 17.98 -21.52 -0.55
N LYS A 233 18.32 -22.73 -1.01
CA LYS A 233 19.67 -23.28 -0.91
C LYS A 233 20.70 -22.48 -1.71
N SER A 234 20.35 -22.05 -2.93
CA SER A 234 21.27 -21.39 -3.86
C SER A 234 21.38 -19.89 -3.61
N CYS A 235 20.29 -19.22 -3.26
CA CYS A 235 20.19 -17.76 -3.28
C CYS A 235 20.43 -17.09 -1.92
N LEU A 236 20.22 -17.80 -0.80
CA LEU A 236 20.45 -17.26 0.54
C LEU A 236 21.79 -17.72 1.10
N LYS A 237 22.65 -16.77 1.49
CA LYS A 237 23.95 -17.02 2.12
C LYS A 237 24.18 -16.09 3.28
N ILE A 238 24.80 -16.61 4.34
CA ILE A 238 25.37 -15.77 5.39
C ILE A 238 26.63 -15.12 4.81
N VAL A 239 26.81 -13.82 4.95
CA VAL A 239 27.95 -13.10 4.35
C VAL A 239 28.92 -12.55 5.39
N SER A 240 28.46 -12.44 6.64
CA SER A 240 29.25 -11.96 7.77
C SER A 240 28.53 -12.26 9.09
N TYR A 241 29.26 -12.07 10.19
CA TYR A 241 28.76 -12.18 11.55
C TYR A 241 29.12 -10.89 12.27
N GLU A 242 28.12 -10.14 12.72
CA GLU A 242 28.30 -8.75 13.15
C GLU A 242 27.67 -8.50 14.52
N GLN A 243 28.31 -7.67 15.34
CA GLN A 243 27.75 -7.29 16.63
C GLN A 243 26.74 -6.14 16.45
N LEU A 244 25.48 -6.43 16.69
CA LEU A 244 24.40 -5.45 16.61
C LEU A 244 24.10 -4.91 18.01
N LYS A 245 24.30 -3.61 18.23
CA LYS A 245 24.03 -2.96 19.53
C LYS A 245 22.63 -3.33 20.04
N GLY A 246 22.50 -3.82 21.27
CA GLY A 246 21.20 -4.16 21.87
C GLY A 246 20.51 -5.41 21.32
N VAL A 247 21.12 -6.12 20.37
CA VAL A 247 20.62 -7.40 19.85
C VAL A 247 21.50 -8.51 20.40
N TRP A 248 20.86 -9.55 20.94
CA TRP A 248 21.50 -10.78 21.44
C TRP A 248 22.66 -10.58 22.43
N GLY A 249 22.70 -9.46 23.15
CA GLY A 249 23.66 -9.23 24.25
C GLY A 249 25.13 -9.29 23.81
N ASN A 250 25.50 -8.61 22.72
CA ASN A 250 26.85 -8.58 22.11
C ASN A 250 27.30 -9.88 21.42
N ARG A 251 26.42 -10.88 21.31
CA ARG A 251 26.69 -12.03 20.44
C ARG A 251 26.61 -11.61 18.97
N HIS A 252 27.38 -12.29 18.13
CA HIS A 252 27.39 -11.98 16.71
C HIS A 252 26.09 -12.44 16.04
N TYR A 253 25.53 -11.55 15.23
CA TYR A 253 24.33 -11.77 14.43
C TYR A 253 24.73 -12.15 13.00
N PRO A 254 24.21 -13.25 12.44
CA PRO A 254 24.42 -13.62 11.04
C PRO A 254 23.79 -12.59 10.09
N ILE A 255 24.58 -11.96 9.24
CA ILE A 255 24.08 -11.12 8.15
C ILE A 255 23.82 -12.04 6.96
N VAL A 256 22.58 -12.07 6.46
CA VAL A 256 22.16 -12.95 5.36
C VAL A 256 21.80 -12.11 4.15
N TRP A 257 22.33 -12.47 2.98
CA TRP A 257 21.98 -11.86 1.70
C TRP A 257 21.18 -12.84 0.85
N PHE A 258 20.26 -12.29 0.06
CA PHE A 258 19.57 -12.98 -1.02
C PHE A 258 20.08 -12.42 -2.37
N ASP A 259 20.63 -13.28 -3.23
CA ASP A 259 21.12 -12.93 -4.57
C ASP A 259 21.05 -14.16 -5.48
N HIS A 260 20.81 -13.98 -6.78
CA HIS A 260 20.76 -15.08 -7.75
C HIS A 260 22.15 -15.44 -8.32
N ASN A 261 23.12 -14.54 -8.21
CA ASN A 261 24.41 -14.62 -8.92
C ASN A 261 25.56 -15.15 -8.05
N TRP A 262 25.28 -15.99 -7.06
CA TRP A 262 26.34 -16.60 -6.22
C TRP A 262 27.31 -17.48 -7.00
N ASP A 263 26.90 -17.99 -8.17
CA ASP A 263 27.76 -18.70 -9.11
C ASP A 263 28.66 -17.77 -9.92
N ARG A 264 28.34 -16.47 -9.97
CA ARG A 264 29.09 -15.42 -10.67
C ARG A 264 29.31 -14.20 -9.76
N PRO A 265 30.14 -14.32 -8.70
CA PRO A 265 30.34 -13.22 -7.75
C PRO A 265 30.84 -11.91 -8.39
N ASN A 266 31.56 -11.98 -9.51
CA ASN A 266 31.99 -10.77 -10.23
C ASN A 266 30.80 -9.98 -10.83
N ASP A 267 29.70 -10.64 -11.17
CA ASP A 267 28.49 -9.99 -11.69
C ASP A 267 27.68 -9.33 -10.56
N MET A 268 27.99 -9.65 -9.29
CA MET A 268 27.32 -9.11 -8.12
C MET A 268 27.82 -7.71 -7.72
N PHE A 269 29.00 -7.29 -8.15
CA PHE A 269 29.67 -6.09 -7.66
C PHE A 269 30.18 -5.23 -8.81
N ASP A 270 30.20 -3.92 -8.61
CA ASP A 270 30.93 -3.04 -9.50
C ASP A 270 32.45 -3.22 -9.31
N TYR A 271 33.23 -2.77 -10.30
CA TYR A 271 34.68 -2.97 -10.32
C TYR A 271 35.41 -2.39 -9.08
N ASP A 272 34.84 -1.37 -8.44
CA ASP A 272 35.42 -0.65 -7.30
C ASP A 272 34.79 -0.98 -5.94
N ASP A 273 33.67 -1.70 -5.90
CA ASP A 273 33.01 -2.13 -4.66
C ASP A 273 33.96 -2.94 -3.76
N TYR A 274 34.88 -3.70 -4.36
CA TYR A 274 35.93 -4.46 -3.68
C TYR A 274 36.81 -3.60 -2.74
N PHE A 275 37.08 -2.34 -3.11
CA PHE A 275 37.95 -1.46 -2.33
C PHE A 275 37.22 -0.83 -1.15
N ILE A 276 35.88 -0.80 -1.19
CA ILE A 276 35.04 -0.07 -0.24
C ILE A 276 34.38 -1.04 0.74
N SER A 277 33.87 -2.18 0.24
CA SER A 277 33.16 -3.16 1.06
C SER A 277 34.06 -4.30 1.52
N LYS A 278 34.13 -4.48 2.85
CA LYS A 278 34.74 -5.67 3.46
C LYS A 278 33.98 -6.95 3.09
N ILE A 279 32.65 -6.90 2.97
CA ILE A 279 31.83 -8.06 2.63
C ILE A 279 32.09 -8.47 1.17
N ALA A 280 32.05 -7.52 0.23
CA ALA A 280 32.35 -7.76 -1.18
C ALA A 280 33.76 -8.35 -1.35
N ARG A 281 34.76 -7.75 -0.68
CA ARG A 281 36.13 -8.27 -0.67
C ARG A 281 36.20 -9.71 -0.18
N ASN A 282 35.55 -10.02 0.93
CA ASN A 282 35.53 -11.37 1.46
C ASN A 282 34.89 -12.36 0.47
N ILE A 283 33.76 -12.00 -0.14
CA ILE A 283 33.07 -12.84 -1.13
C ILE A 283 33.97 -13.10 -2.36
N LEU A 284 34.64 -12.06 -2.88
CA LEU A 284 35.49 -12.16 -4.07
C LEU A 284 36.83 -12.87 -3.83
N THR A 285 37.30 -12.95 -2.58
CA THR A 285 38.59 -13.58 -2.23
C THR A 285 38.46 -14.95 -1.55
N CYS A 286 37.22 -15.39 -1.26
CA CYS A 286 36.95 -16.68 -0.63
C CYS A 286 37.24 -17.84 -1.60
N ASN A 287 38.42 -18.44 -1.46
CA ASN A 287 38.97 -19.38 -2.44
C ASN A 287 38.83 -20.87 -2.04
N SER A 288 38.42 -21.19 -0.80
CA SER A 288 38.29 -22.59 -0.35
C SER A 288 36.84 -23.04 -0.15
N GLU A 289 36.54 -24.30 -0.47
CA GLU A 289 35.20 -24.89 -0.22
C GLU A 289 34.84 -24.94 1.28
N PHE A 290 35.85 -25.04 2.15
CA PHE A 290 35.68 -25.04 3.60
C PHE A 290 35.30 -23.66 4.16
N GLU A 291 35.89 -22.58 3.64
CA GLU A 291 35.46 -21.23 4.05
C GLU A 291 34.03 -20.94 3.58
N LYS A 292 33.61 -21.49 2.43
CA LYS A 292 32.24 -21.37 1.90
C LYS A 292 31.19 -22.11 2.75
N SER A 293 31.57 -23.14 3.51
CA SER A 293 30.62 -23.92 4.32
C SER A 293 30.29 -23.31 5.69
N ILE A 294 31.05 -22.31 6.18
CA ILE A 294 30.74 -21.58 7.43
C ILE A 294 29.60 -20.55 7.21
N TYR A 295 29.26 -20.30 5.94
CA TYR A 295 28.31 -19.30 5.47
C TYR A 295 26.97 -19.89 5.02
N THR A 296 26.73 -21.17 5.30
CA THR A 296 25.50 -21.88 4.92
C THR A 296 24.41 -21.72 5.98
N LEU A 297 23.15 -21.87 5.57
CA LEU A 297 22.00 -21.62 6.44
C LEU A 297 21.77 -22.70 7.51
N ASP A 298 22.39 -23.87 7.37
CA ASP A 298 22.27 -25.01 8.27
C ASP A 298 22.81 -24.75 9.67
N ILE A 299 23.67 -23.75 9.83
CA ILE A 299 24.12 -23.28 11.14
C ILE A 299 23.04 -22.48 11.90
N LEU A 300 22.05 -21.90 11.20
CA LEU A 300 21.08 -20.99 11.81
C LEU A 300 20.26 -21.63 12.94
N PRO A 301 19.73 -22.86 12.82
CA PRO A 301 19.07 -23.53 13.94
C PRO A 301 19.95 -23.61 15.19
N LYS A 302 21.23 -23.97 15.03
CA LYS A 302 22.21 -24.00 16.13
C LYS A 302 22.45 -22.60 16.69
N VAL A 303 22.55 -21.57 15.85
CA VAL A 303 22.70 -20.17 16.32
C VAL A 303 21.53 -19.77 17.21
N TYR A 304 20.30 -20.12 16.82
CA TYR A 304 19.09 -19.82 17.58
C TYR A 304 18.99 -20.61 18.89
N ASP A 305 19.37 -21.88 18.87
CA ASP A 305 19.51 -22.73 20.06
C ASP A 305 20.57 -22.18 21.03
N ASP A 306 21.76 -21.86 20.52
CA ASP A 306 22.86 -21.34 21.33
C ASP A 306 22.50 -20.02 22.06
N ILE A 307 21.53 -19.23 21.56
CA ILE A 307 21.03 -18.00 22.18
C ILE A 307 19.72 -18.18 22.96
N ASN A 308 19.23 -19.41 23.12
CA ASN A 308 17.95 -19.77 23.75
C ASN A 308 16.75 -19.05 23.12
N ARG A 309 16.67 -19.06 21.78
CA ARG A 309 15.59 -18.44 20.99
C ARG A 309 15.04 -19.36 19.90
N GLU A 310 15.28 -20.65 19.98
CA GLU A 310 14.70 -21.68 19.11
C GLU A 310 13.16 -21.62 19.09
N ASN A 311 12.53 -21.40 20.26
CA ASN A 311 11.08 -21.23 20.38
C ASN A 311 10.56 -20.02 19.59
N ASP A 312 11.35 -18.93 19.44
CA ASP A 312 10.93 -17.76 18.64
C ASP A 312 10.71 -18.14 17.16
N ILE A 313 11.36 -19.20 16.66
CA ILE A 313 11.21 -19.70 15.29
C ILE A 313 9.99 -20.62 15.19
N ASP A 314 9.88 -21.58 16.10
CA ASP A 314 8.81 -22.58 16.08
C ASP A 314 7.44 -21.95 16.35
N ASP A 315 7.36 -20.96 17.25
CA ASP A 315 6.14 -20.21 17.53
C ASP A 315 5.59 -19.48 16.28
N ILE A 316 6.47 -19.01 15.39
CA ILE A 316 6.05 -18.34 14.16
C ILE A 316 5.51 -19.35 13.15
N LEU A 317 6.21 -20.49 12.99
CA LEU A 317 5.78 -21.55 12.07
C LEU A 317 4.45 -22.15 12.51
N ASP A 318 4.31 -22.48 13.80
CA ASP A 318 3.08 -23.01 14.39
C ASP A 318 1.92 -22.02 14.25
N TYR A 319 2.15 -20.72 14.50
CA TYR A 319 1.11 -19.71 14.32
C TYR A 319 0.65 -19.60 12.85
N LEU A 320 1.58 -19.62 11.90
CA LEU A 320 1.23 -19.57 10.47
C LEU A 320 0.54 -20.86 10.00
N GLU A 321 0.96 -22.01 10.51
CA GLU A 321 0.29 -23.30 10.25
C GLU A 321 -1.16 -23.30 10.73
N LYS A 322 -1.41 -22.84 11.96
CA LYS A 322 -2.76 -22.72 12.50
C LYS A 322 -3.63 -21.76 11.69
N LEU A 323 -3.06 -20.67 11.15
CA LEU A 323 -3.77 -19.76 10.24
C LEU A 323 -4.10 -20.40 8.88
N GLU A 324 -3.21 -21.25 8.36
CA GLU A 324 -3.44 -21.99 7.11
C GLU A 324 -4.55 -23.02 7.28
N ASN A 325 -4.52 -23.76 8.38
CA ASN A 325 -5.51 -24.78 8.73
C ASN A 325 -6.86 -24.19 9.17
N GLY A 326 -6.94 -22.86 9.35
CA GLY A 326 -8.15 -22.17 9.80
C GLY A 326 -8.48 -22.39 11.29
N GLU A 327 -7.52 -22.90 12.07
CA GLU A 327 -7.62 -23.05 13.53
C GLU A 327 -7.61 -21.69 14.23
N ILE A 328 -6.89 -20.73 13.65
CA ILE A 328 -6.98 -19.31 14.01
C ILE A 328 -7.82 -18.63 12.94
N LYS A 329 -8.89 -17.93 13.34
CA LYS A 329 -9.73 -17.19 12.39
C LYS A 329 -8.87 -16.14 11.69
N ARG A 330 -8.86 -16.18 10.36
CA ARG A 330 -8.42 -15.05 9.56
C ARG A 330 -9.41 -13.92 9.83
N GLU A 331 -9.04 -12.99 10.68
CA GLU A 331 -9.52 -11.65 10.47
C GLU A 331 -8.95 -11.23 9.13
N MET A 332 -9.77 -11.38 8.09
CA MET A 332 -9.61 -10.49 6.96
C MET A 332 -9.59 -9.12 7.59
N ILE A 333 -8.45 -8.41 7.51
CA ILE A 333 -8.46 -6.96 7.59
C ILE A 333 -9.52 -6.60 6.58
N ASP A 334 -10.70 -6.31 7.10
CA ASP A 334 -11.84 -6.17 6.26
C ASP A 334 -11.46 -5.00 5.37
N SER A 335 -11.41 -5.26 4.07
CA SER A 335 -11.17 -4.22 3.08
C SER A 335 -12.24 -3.12 3.14
N THR A 336 -13.19 -3.21 4.08
CA THR A 336 -14.08 -2.14 4.56
C THR A 336 -13.42 -1.09 5.46
N ARG A 337 -12.23 -1.32 6.03
CA ARG A 337 -11.39 -0.25 6.61
C ARG A 337 -10.26 0.17 5.68
N LYS A 338 -10.51 0.09 4.37
CA LYS A 338 -9.87 0.98 3.41
C LYS A 338 -9.92 2.39 3.99
N ASN A 339 -8.77 3.04 3.99
CA ASN A 339 -8.66 4.48 3.84
C ASN A 339 -9.80 4.99 2.95
N TYR A 340 -10.85 5.54 3.58
CA TYR A 340 -11.84 6.33 2.87
C TYR A 340 -11.15 7.62 2.47
N VAL A 341 -10.48 7.61 1.31
CA VAL A 341 -10.56 8.70 0.32
C VAL A 341 -10.28 8.15 -1.08
N ASN A 342 -10.96 7.08 -1.51
CA ASN A 342 -11.50 7.15 -2.87
C ASN A 342 -12.88 7.74 -2.69
N SER A 343 -12.95 9.07 -2.63
CA SER A 343 -14.22 9.77 -2.82
C SER A 343 -14.68 9.38 -4.22
N GLU A 344 -15.54 8.37 -4.32
CA GLU A 344 -16.25 8.11 -5.56
C GLU A 344 -17.01 9.41 -5.85
N VAL A 345 -16.60 10.12 -6.89
CA VAL A 345 -17.31 11.30 -7.36
C VAL A 345 -18.06 10.93 -8.62
N HIS A 346 -19.37 11.19 -8.62
CA HIS A 346 -20.17 11.07 -9.82
C HIS A 346 -20.12 12.37 -10.61
N CYS A 347 -20.02 12.26 -11.92
CA CYS A 347 -20.18 13.40 -12.82
C CYS A 347 -21.30 13.11 -13.82
N VAL A 348 -22.08 14.13 -14.14
CA VAL A 348 -23.22 14.04 -15.06
C VAL A 348 -23.08 15.12 -16.12
N ALA A 349 -23.34 14.78 -17.38
CA ALA A 349 -23.50 15.74 -18.47
C ALA A 349 -24.98 15.87 -18.81
N MET A 350 -25.55 17.05 -18.57
CA MET A 350 -26.85 17.44 -19.07
C MET A 350 -26.70 17.87 -20.53
N CYS A 351 -27.09 16.98 -21.45
CA CYS A 351 -26.83 17.15 -22.87
C CYS A 351 -27.98 17.92 -23.54
N PHE A 352 -27.65 19.04 -24.17
CA PHE A 352 -28.59 19.88 -24.90
C PHE A 352 -28.39 19.73 -26.40
N TYR A 353 -29.51 19.68 -27.13
CA TYR A 353 -29.53 19.73 -28.58
C TYR A 353 -30.23 21.01 -29.03
N ASN A 354 -29.52 21.84 -29.80
CA ASN A 354 -29.97 23.14 -30.29
C ASN A 354 -30.53 24.08 -29.20
N ASN A 355 -30.12 23.92 -27.94
CA ASN A 355 -30.67 24.64 -26.77
C ASN A 355 -32.20 24.51 -26.56
N GLU A 356 -32.88 23.61 -27.26
CA GLU A 356 -34.34 23.43 -27.18
C GLU A 356 -34.75 22.12 -26.50
N GLU A 357 -33.89 21.10 -26.60
CA GLU A 357 -34.18 19.76 -26.13
C GLU A 357 -33.07 19.26 -25.21
N VAL A 358 -33.46 18.49 -24.19
CA VAL A 358 -32.55 17.84 -23.25
C VAL A 358 -32.61 16.33 -23.40
N PHE A 359 -31.46 15.69 -23.35
CA PHE A 359 -31.34 14.25 -23.33
C PHE A 359 -31.67 13.66 -21.95
N VAL A 360 -32.50 12.63 -21.92
CA VAL A 360 -32.83 11.87 -20.70
C VAL A 360 -32.86 10.37 -21.00
N ALA A 361 -32.46 9.56 -20.03
CA ALA A 361 -32.39 8.11 -20.14
C ALA A 361 -33.14 7.43 -19.00
N LYS A 362 -33.88 6.36 -19.31
CA LYS A 362 -34.55 5.51 -18.33
C LYS A 362 -33.66 4.35 -17.95
N ARG A 363 -33.40 4.19 -16.65
CA ARG A 363 -32.52 3.15 -16.12
C ARG A 363 -33.16 1.77 -16.29
N SER A 364 -32.36 0.77 -16.66
CA SER A 364 -32.86 -0.60 -16.83
C SER A 364 -33.35 -1.20 -15.50
N ASN A 365 -34.31 -2.14 -15.57
CA ASN A 365 -34.85 -2.81 -14.37
C ASN A 365 -33.81 -3.70 -13.66
N ASN A 366 -32.70 -4.02 -14.34
CA ASN A 366 -31.59 -4.81 -13.81
C ASN A 366 -30.63 -3.98 -12.93
N ARG A 367 -30.79 -2.65 -12.86
CA ARG A 367 -29.95 -1.80 -12.01
C ARG A 367 -30.27 -2.04 -10.54
N LYS A 368 -29.26 -2.03 -9.66
CA LYS A 368 -29.53 -2.17 -8.22
C LYS A 368 -30.31 -0.98 -7.62
N ARG A 369 -30.22 0.21 -8.23
CA ARG A 369 -30.72 1.49 -7.69
C ARG A 369 -31.43 2.31 -8.75
N PHE A 370 -32.50 2.99 -8.34
CA PHE A 370 -33.38 3.80 -9.19
C PHE A 370 -33.86 3.00 -10.42
N LYS A 371 -34.31 1.76 -10.19
CA LYS A 371 -34.80 0.87 -11.26
C LYS A 371 -35.96 1.54 -11.99
N GLY A 372 -35.90 1.61 -13.31
CA GLY A 372 -36.97 2.18 -14.13
C GLY A 372 -37.13 3.70 -14.04
N ALA A 373 -36.35 4.38 -13.20
CA ALA A 373 -36.39 5.83 -13.08
C ALA A 373 -35.64 6.51 -14.24
N TRP A 374 -36.12 7.68 -14.63
CA TRP A 374 -35.44 8.56 -15.59
C TRP A 374 -34.34 9.37 -14.91
N ASP A 375 -33.18 9.46 -15.57
CA ASP A 375 -32.03 10.26 -15.19
C ASP A 375 -31.32 10.87 -16.42
N LEU A 376 -30.15 11.46 -16.21
CA LEU A 376 -29.32 12.07 -17.26
C LEU A 376 -28.12 11.17 -17.64
N GLY A 377 -28.07 9.95 -17.11
CA GLY A 377 -26.85 9.16 -17.01
C GLY A 377 -25.84 9.71 -16.01
N TYR A 378 -24.76 8.96 -15.79
CA TYR A 378 -23.63 9.40 -14.96
C TYR A 378 -22.35 8.67 -15.36
N GLY A 379 -21.22 9.34 -15.14
CA GLY A 379 -19.88 8.77 -15.15
C GLY A 379 -19.31 8.67 -13.75
N LYS A 380 -18.43 7.69 -13.54
CA LYS A 380 -17.62 7.58 -12.32
C LYS A 380 -16.19 7.98 -12.66
N ILE A 381 -15.67 8.98 -11.95
CA ILE A 381 -14.32 9.48 -12.18
C ILE A 381 -13.28 8.51 -11.62
N ASN A 382 -12.26 8.26 -12.43
CA ASN A 382 -11.08 7.52 -12.02
C ASN A 382 -9.98 8.48 -11.52
N ASN A 383 -9.02 7.93 -10.79
CA ASN A 383 -7.88 8.71 -10.31
C ASN A 383 -7.12 9.32 -11.51
N ASN A 384 -6.83 10.62 -11.44
CA ASN A 384 -6.16 11.41 -12.47
C ASN A 384 -6.92 11.55 -13.82
N GLU A 385 -8.25 11.39 -13.84
CA GLU A 385 -9.10 11.60 -15.03
C GLU A 385 -9.77 12.99 -14.97
N LYS A 386 -9.76 13.76 -16.07
CA LYS A 386 -10.49 15.04 -16.14
C LYS A 386 -12.00 14.80 -16.27
N TRP A 387 -12.83 15.73 -15.76
CA TRP A 387 -14.30 15.66 -15.86
C TRP A 387 -14.79 15.46 -17.30
N THR A 388 -14.25 16.25 -18.23
CA THR A 388 -14.65 16.24 -19.64
C THR A 388 -14.25 14.95 -20.34
N GLU A 389 -13.10 14.37 -20.00
CA GLU A 389 -12.63 13.09 -20.54
C GLU A 389 -13.53 11.94 -20.04
N CYS A 390 -13.83 11.91 -18.74
CA CYS A 390 -14.72 10.93 -18.15
C CYS A 390 -16.12 10.97 -18.79
N LEU A 391 -16.70 12.18 -18.91
CA LEU A 391 -18.03 12.37 -19.49
C LEU A 391 -18.08 12.04 -20.98
N LYS A 392 -17.10 12.48 -21.78
CA LYS A 392 -17.02 12.11 -23.21
C LYS A 392 -16.98 10.60 -23.39
N LYS A 393 -16.14 9.91 -22.61
CA LYS A 393 -16.02 8.45 -22.65
C LYS A 393 -17.32 7.76 -22.28
N GLU A 394 -17.89 8.07 -21.12
CA GLU A 394 -19.10 7.39 -20.63
C GLU A 394 -20.32 7.65 -21.50
N TYR A 395 -20.50 8.88 -22.02
CA TYR A 395 -21.65 9.18 -22.87
C TYR A 395 -21.48 8.61 -24.28
N LYS A 396 -20.25 8.53 -24.81
CA LYS A 396 -19.99 7.83 -26.06
C LYS A 396 -20.26 6.33 -25.93
N GLU A 397 -19.80 5.69 -24.87
CA GLU A 397 -19.98 4.25 -24.65
C GLU A 397 -21.43 3.84 -24.36
N ASN A 398 -22.16 4.65 -23.58
CA ASN A 398 -23.51 4.29 -23.14
C ASN A 398 -24.62 4.77 -24.10
N PHE A 399 -24.40 5.89 -24.81
CA PHE A 399 -25.43 6.59 -25.60
C PHE A 399 -24.99 6.98 -27.02
N ASP A 400 -23.74 6.71 -27.41
CA ASP A 400 -23.16 7.16 -28.68
C ASP A 400 -23.27 8.68 -28.91
N LEU A 401 -23.10 9.46 -27.83
CA LEU A 401 -23.14 10.92 -27.87
C LEU A 401 -21.73 11.53 -27.82
N ASP A 402 -21.46 12.42 -28.77
CA ASP A 402 -20.24 13.22 -28.81
C ASP A 402 -20.48 14.57 -28.11
N LEU A 403 -19.93 14.71 -26.90
CA LEU A 403 -20.15 15.88 -26.06
C LEU A 403 -19.19 17.03 -26.38
N LYS A 404 -19.73 18.25 -26.48
CA LYS A 404 -18.99 19.51 -26.52
C LYS A 404 -19.20 20.27 -25.22
N PHE A 405 -18.11 20.78 -24.67
CA PHE A 405 -18.09 21.61 -23.47
C PHE A 405 -17.50 22.98 -23.82
N GLU A 406 -17.89 24.00 -23.09
CA GLU A 406 -17.20 25.30 -23.07
C GLU A 406 -15.75 25.12 -22.57
N GLU A 407 -14.86 26.05 -22.92
CA GLU A 407 -13.43 25.99 -22.53
C GLU A 407 -13.25 25.85 -21.01
N ASP A 408 -14.06 26.58 -20.24
CA ASP A 408 -14.14 26.48 -18.78
C ASP A 408 -15.48 25.88 -18.34
N ILE A 409 -15.47 24.57 -18.06
CA ILE A 409 -16.69 23.85 -17.66
C ILE A 409 -17.20 24.35 -16.29
N THR A 410 -18.44 24.86 -16.25
CA THR A 410 -19.06 25.37 -15.02
C THR A 410 -20.07 24.38 -14.43
N PRO A 411 -19.95 24.00 -13.15
CA PRO A 411 -20.95 23.17 -12.47
C PRO A 411 -22.32 23.85 -12.36
N ILE A 412 -23.38 23.13 -12.72
CA ILE A 412 -24.77 23.59 -12.66
C ILE A 412 -25.38 23.28 -11.29
N ALA A 413 -25.12 22.09 -10.79
CA ALA A 413 -25.68 21.60 -9.55
C ALA A 413 -24.81 20.49 -8.96
N THR A 414 -24.99 20.27 -7.67
CA THR A 414 -24.43 19.14 -6.95
C THR A 414 -25.56 18.31 -6.34
N TYR A 415 -25.30 17.03 -6.15
CA TYR A 415 -26.20 16.12 -5.43
C TYR A 415 -25.38 15.16 -4.58
N TYR A 416 -26.06 14.44 -3.68
CA TYR A 416 -25.45 13.44 -2.83
C TYR A 416 -26.25 12.15 -2.92
N LEU A 417 -25.56 11.03 -3.12
CA LEU A 417 -26.15 9.71 -3.18
C LEU A 417 -25.69 8.88 -1.98
N ASN A 418 -26.61 8.37 -1.17
CA ASN A 418 -26.25 7.44 -0.09
C ASN A 418 -26.13 6.02 -0.63
N LYS A 419 -24.91 5.46 -0.59
CA LYS A 419 -24.59 4.08 -0.94
C LYS A 419 -24.14 3.25 0.24
N ASP A 420 -25.08 2.49 0.80
CA ASP A 420 -24.82 1.51 1.86
C ASP A 420 -24.19 2.20 3.10
N GLY A 421 -24.67 3.41 3.42
CA GLY A 421 -24.15 4.27 4.50
C GLY A 421 -23.10 5.29 4.04
N ILE A 422 -22.59 5.18 2.82
CA ILE A 422 -21.54 6.05 2.27
C ILE A 422 -22.16 7.19 1.45
N ILE A 423 -21.80 8.44 1.73
CA ILE A 423 -22.26 9.58 0.93
C ILE A 423 -21.33 9.75 -0.29
N ILE A 424 -21.89 9.63 -1.48
CA ILE A 424 -21.21 9.84 -2.77
C ILE A 424 -21.60 11.23 -3.30
N PRO A 425 -20.66 12.19 -3.42
CA PRO A 425 -20.93 13.47 -4.06
C PRO A 425 -21.07 13.31 -5.58
N GLY A 426 -21.99 14.07 -6.16
CA GLY A 426 -22.23 14.14 -7.59
C GLY A 426 -22.22 15.60 -8.08
N ILE A 427 -21.66 15.84 -9.27
CA ILE A 427 -21.61 17.15 -9.92
C ILE A 427 -22.23 17.05 -11.31
N ILE A 428 -23.07 18.02 -11.66
CA ILE A 428 -23.76 18.12 -12.95
C ILE A 428 -23.19 19.28 -13.75
N PHE A 429 -22.85 19.03 -15.02
CA PHE A 429 -22.38 20.01 -15.99
C PHE A 429 -23.32 20.07 -17.20
N ALA A 430 -23.34 21.19 -17.93
CA ALA A 430 -23.97 21.23 -19.25
C ALA A 430 -23.00 20.76 -20.32
N ALA A 431 -23.54 20.12 -21.35
CA ALA A 431 -22.83 19.80 -22.58
C ALA A 431 -23.76 20.04 -23.78
N ASP A 432 -23.18 20.43 -24.90
CA ASP A 432 -23.86 20.50 -26.18
C ASP A 432 -23.58 19.26 -27.01
N VAL A 433 -24.58 18.83 -27.79
CA VAL A 433 -24.42 17.77 -28.79
C VAL A 433 -24.87 18.25 -30.15
N GLU A 434 -24.15 17.85 -31.19
CA GLU A 434 -24.47 18.20 -32.59
C GLU A 434 -25.33 17.14 -33.28
N LYS A 435 -25.34 15.92 -32.75
CA LYS A 435 -26.10 14.80 -33.28
C LYS A 435 -26.83 14.11 -32.14
N LYS A 436 -28.11 13.81 -32.38
CA LYS A 436 -28.91 12.96 -31.50
C LYS A 436 -28.37 11.53 -31.56
N GLN A 437 -28.55 10.79 -30.48
CA GLN A 437 -28.10 9.40 -30.35
C GLN A 437 -28.57 8.51 -31.51
N GLU A 438 -27.75 7.52 -31.87
CA GLU A 438 -28.10 6.48 -32.83
C GLU A 438 -28.19 5.08 -32.18
N LYS A 439 -27.54 4.86 -31.02
CA LYS A 439 -27.45 3.56 -30.35
C LYS A 439 -27.57 3.69 -28.83
N LEU A 440 -28.27 2.72 -28.22
CA LEU A 440 -28.44 2.62 -26.77
C LEU A 440 -27.76 1.37 -26.21
N ASN A 441 -26.97 1.53 -25.16
CA ASN A 441 -26.54 0.40 -24.34
C ASN A 441 -27.69 -0.10 -23.45
N THR A 442 -28.33 -1.19 -23.90
CA THR A 442 -29.52 -1.76 -23.24
C THR A 442 -29.24 -2.42 -21.88
N VAL A 443 -27.97 -2.59 -21.50
CA VAL A 443 -27.60 -3.17 -20.20
C VAL A 443 -27.87 -2.18 -19.07
N LYS A 444 -27.44 -0.92 -19.23
CA LYS A 444 -27.57 0.10 -18.18
C LYS A 444 -28.90 0.86 -18.26
N TYR A 445 -29.44 1.04 -19.46
CA TYR A 445 -30.63 1.84 -19.73
C TYR A 445 -31.62 1.06 -20.60
N SER A 446 -32.91 1.25 -20.39
CA SER A 446 -33.97 0.57 -21.15
C SER A 446 -34.61 1.47 -22.20
N GLU A 447 -34.57 2.78 -22.00
CA GLU A 447 -35.24 3.78 -22.85
C GLU A 447 -34.48 5.10 -22.79
N VAL A 448 -34.70 5.96 -23.78
CA VAL A 448 -34.02 7.24 -23.94
C VAL A 448 -34.96 8.20 -24.69
N ALA A 449 -34.90 9.48 -24.37
CA ALA A 449 -35.72 10.50 -25.01
C ALA A 449 -35.00 11.84 -25.13
N TRP A 450 -35.37 12.59 -26.16
CA TRP A 450 -35.07 14.01 -26.31
C TRP A 450 -36.35 14.77 -25.96
N VAL A 451 -36.32 15.52 -24.86
CA VAL A 451 -37.51 16.21 -24.34
C VAL A 451 -37.35 17.70 -24.56
N LYS A 452 -38.33 18.32 -25.20
CA LYS A 452 -38.36 19.78 -25.36
C LYS A 452 -38.45 20.44 -24.00
N ILE A 453 -37.63 21.47 -23.78
CA ILE A 453 -37.55 22.18 -22.49
C ILE A 453 -38.92 22.70 -22.02
N LYS A 454 -39.74 23.18 -22.95
CA LYS A 454 -41.10 23.67 -22.68
C LYS A 454 -42.07 22.58 -22.22
N ASP A 455 -41.82 21.33 -22.57
CA ASP A 455 -42.70 20.19 -22.32
C ASP A 455 -42.16 19.32 -21.15
N ILE A 456 -41.15 19.80 -20.41
CA ILE A 456 -40.44 19.02 -19.39
C ILE A 456 -41.33 18.58 -18.22
N ASP A 457 -42.24 19.45 -17.78
CA ASP A 457 -43.15 19.15 -16.67
C ASP A 457 -44.18 18.10 -17.09
N GLU A 458 -44.78 18.27 -18.26
CA GLU A 458 -45.75 17.35 -18.82
C GLU A 458 -45.13 15.98 -19.08
N PHE A 459 -43.90 15.93 -19.62
CA PHE A 459 -43.22 14.68 -19.89
C PHE A 459 -42.98 13.85 -18.62
N PHE A 460 -42.72 14.49 -17.47
CA PHE A 460 -42.38 13.83 -16.21
C PHE A 460 -43.52 13.74 -15.18
N ASN A 461 -44.71 14.27 -15.48
CA ASN A 461 -45.83 14.39 -14.54
C ASN A 461 -46.20 13.07 -13.83
N ASP A 462 -46.06 11.93 -14.52
CA ASP A 462 -46.40 10.59 -14.00
C ASP A 462 -45.26 9.58 -14.18
N LYS A 463 -44.00 10.05 -14.22
CA LYS A 463 -42.82 9.19 -14.41
C LYS A 463 -41.89 9.22 -13.20
N ASP A 464 -41.39 8.05 -12.82
CA ASP A 464 -40.33 7.96 -11.81
C ASP A 464 -39.06 8.65 -12.30
N THR A 465 -38.51 9.56 -11.50
CA THR A 465 -37.28 10.31 -11.81
C THR A 465 -36.31 10.22 -10.64
N VAL A 466 -35.03 10.44 -10.91
CA VAL A 466 -34.05 10.72 -9.85
C VAL A 466 -34.33 12.08 -9.20
N ASP A 467 -33.96 12.20 -7.93
CA ASP A 467 -34.22 13.39 -7.12
C ASP A 467 -33.80 14.69 -7.85
N LYS A 468 -34.72 15.65 -7.86
CA LYS A 468 -34.53 17.00 -8.41
C LYS A 468 -34.18 17.03 -9.91
N LEU A 469 -34.44 15.98 -10.69
CA LEU A 469 -34.17 15.96 -12.13
C LEU A 469 -34.77 17.18 -12.86
N VAL A 470 -36.10 17.36 -12.79
CA VAL A 470 -36.81 18.47 -13.45
C VAL A 470 -36.32 19.83 -12.96
N TYR A 471 -36.08 19.95 -11.65
CA TYR A 471 -35.55 21.17 -11.05
C TYR A 471 -34.16 21.53 -11.59
N ASN A 472 -33.26 20.55 -11.68
CA ASN A 472 -31.90 20.76 -12.19
C ASN A 472 -31.91 21.12 -13.68
N ILE A 473 -32.79 20.53 -14.49
CA ILE A 473 -32.96 20.88 -15.90
C ILE A 473 -33.40 22.34 -16.04
N LYS A 474 -34.44 22.76 -15.30
CA LYS A 474 -34.90 24.15 -15.31
C LYS A 474 -33.83 25.13 -14.83
N LYS A 475 -33.05 24.75 -13.81
CA LYS A 475 -31.92 25.54 -13.32
C LYS A 475 -30.84 25.71 -14.39
N ALA A 476 -30.48 24.64 -15.08
CA ALA A 476 -29.51 24.66 -16.18
C ALA A 476 -29.92 25.62 -17.30
N VAL A 477 -31.19 25.55 -17.74
CA VAL A 477 -31.72 26.43 -18.79
C VAL A 477 -31.61 27.90 -18.38
N LYS A 478 -31.96 28.24 -17.13
CA LYS A 478 -31.82 29.61 -16.63
C LYS A 478 -30.37 30.09 -16.60
N ILE A 479 -29.44 29.24 -16.18
CA ILE A 479 -28.01 29.58 -16.13
C ILE A 479 -27.49 29.82 -17.56
N ARG A 480 -27.82 28.95 -18.51
CA ARG A 480 -27.40 29.08 -19.92
C ARG A 480 -28.00 30.31 -20.60
N GLN A 481 -29.24 30.68 -20.27
CA GLN A 481 -29.86 31.92 -20.78
C GLN A 481 -29.22 33.21 -20.24
N LEU A 482 -28.49 33.16 -19.12
CA LEU A 482 -27.78 34.30 -18.56
C LEU A 482 -26.32 34.43 -19.07
N GLN A 483 -25.83 33.40 -19.76
CA GLN A 483 -24.47 33.35 -20.33
C GLN A 483 -24.42 33.68 -21.83
N ILE A 484 -25.59 33.81 -22.47
CA ILE A 484 -25.80 34.38 -23.81
C ILE A 484 -26.16 35.85 -23.63
#